data_AF-A0AB36FMR2-F1
#
_entry.id   AF-A0AB36FMR2-F1
#
_cell.length_a   1.000
_cell.length_b   1.000
_cell.length_c   1.000
_cell.angle_alpha   90.00
_cell.angle_beta   90.00
_cell.angle_gamma   90.00
#
_symmetry.space_group_name_H-M   'P 1'
#
loop_
_entity.id
_entity.type
_entity.pdbx_description
1 polymer ?
#
loop_
_entity_poly.entity_id
_entity_poly.type
_entity_poly.pdbx_seq_one_letter_code
_entity_poly.pdbx_strand_id
1 'polypeptide(L)'
;MKSSKTIIALSLVLSLSACGGGGSDPEPVNNDQVDGISDNGNEVIVDAVDGELKTNVGLNAYAKVNPNNGLHETLGENSLSCSSNDAFLFETEHFQVFSETEYDINDYKLVAGVLDETVFGIFSETEEIGSLTGLSIGEYMQKRRSIAKFALDTLIKNYFELDSVRNSLPESSADWSEDEKIDYAWDKYIEASKDEQIALAIEAGGVDGYSWSEDDISHGNFIKVCMHSNTSSYVEETYTGINIVAPSVSLPDDYRGAVRNAMIQMYQVGVSNSVHGNLLPKWFANGQANYFTGIPADRNDHGLYDTTFVVSEEDLENLNDDPSLQSHFALAYQYLSNANVPGQSLFDIPLEMASDSGVYKLSDLESDYPYEKPTSGSLESAAFIKAFDSVALVDETGEPLSYQRYKYEYHSLMAN
;
A
#
# COMPACT_ATOMS: atom_id res chain seq x y z
N MET A 1 -3.23 -45.73 33.38
CA MET A 1 -4.53 -45.78 32.65
C MET A 1 -4.49 -44.65 31.63
N LYS A 2 -3.98 -44.89 30.43
CA LYS A 2 -4.72 -45.14 29.17
C LYS A 2 -5.89 -44.15 28.93
N SER A 3 -5.57 -43.20 28.04
CA SER A 3 -6.35 -42.55 26.96
C SER A 3 -7.89 -42.57 27.01
N SER A 4 -8.49 -41.40 26.76
CA SER A 4 -9.53 -41.29 25.73
C SER A 4 -9.57 -39.86 25.17
N LYS A 5 -8.86 -39.62 24.06
CA LYS A 5 -9.20 -38.55 23.12
C LYS A 5 -10.29 -39.10 22.21
N THR A 6 -11.47 -38.50 22.26
CA THR A 6 -12.59 -38.81 21.37
C THR A 6 -12.27 -38.27 19.98
N ILE A 7 -12.03 -39.17 19.03
CA ILE A 7 -11.96 -38.86 17.60
C ILE A 7 -13.40 -38.94 17.07
N ILE A 8 -13.92 -37.82 16.60
CA ILE A 8 -15.20 -37.77 15.86
C ILE A 8 -14.87 -38.18 14.43
N ALA A 9 -15.22 -39.42 14.08
CA ALA A 9 -15.18 -39.90 12.71
C ALA A 9 -16.46 -39.46 11.98
N LEU A 10 -16.37 -38.50 11.05
CA LEU A 10 -17.44 -38.26 10.10
C LEU A 10 -17.40 -39.37 9.05
N SER A 11 -18.44 -40.20 9.08
CA SER A 11 -18.72 -41.23 8.08
C SER A 11 -19.17 -40.61 6.77
N LEU A 12 -18.33 -40.71 5.73
CA LEU A 12 -18.72 -40.45 4.35
C LEU A 12 -19.68 -41.57 3.89
N VAL A 13 -20.96 -41.23 3.70
CA VAL A 13 -21.94 -42.15 3.10
C VAL A 13 -21.79 -42.04 1.58
N LEU A 14 -21.11 -43.01 0.98
CA LEU A 14 -21.11 -43.25 -0.46
C LEU A 14 -22.44 -43.89 -0.85
N SER A 15 -23.40 -43.10 -1.34
CA SER A 15 -24.57 -43.61 -2.05
C SER A 15 -24.18 -43.91 -3.49
N LEU A 16 -23.95 -45.20 -3.76
CA LEU A 16 -23.95 -45.79 -5.10
C LEU A 16 -25.37 -45.72 -5.68
N SER A 17 -25.55 -45.00 -6.78
CA SER A 17 -26.66 -45.21 -7.71
C SER A 17 -26.08 -45.44 -9.10
N ALA A 18 -26.24 -46.67 -9.60
CA ALA A 18 -25.93 -47.02 -10.97
C ALA A 18 -27.22 -47.18 -11.79
N CYS A 19 -27.15 -46.62 -13.01
CA CYS A 19 -27.76 -47.09 -14.25
C CYS A 19 -29.17 -46.58 -14.63
N GLY A 20 -29.20 -45.71 -15.64
CA GLY A 20 -30.18 -45.82 -16.72
C GLY A 20 -30.64 -44.51 -17.35
N GLY A 21 -30.13 -44.19 -18.55
CA GLY A 21 -30.81 -43.28 -19.48
C GLY A 21 -29.87 -42.31 -20.18
N GLY A 22 -29.54 -42.60 -21.44
CA GLY A 22 -28.71 -41.75 -22.28
C GLY A 22 -29.35 -40.39 -22.55
N GLY A 23 -28.58 -39.35 -22.28
CA GLY A 23 -28.71 -37.99 -22.77
C GLY A 23 -27.33 -37.39 -22.64
N SER A 24 -26.73 -36.98 -23.76
CA SER A 24 -25.51 -36.20 -23.76
C SER A 24 -25.86 -34.78 -23.30
N ASP A 25 -26.12 -34.64 -22.01
CA ASP A 25 -26.03 -33.33 -21.35
C ASP A 25 -24.55 -33.12 -21.04
N PRO A 26 -23.93 -32.02 -21.49
CA PRO A 26 -22.58 -31.71 -21.07
C PRO A 26 -22.60 -31.57 -19.56
N GLU A 27 -21.66 -32.24 -18.88
CA GLU A 27 -21.40 -31.97 -17.47
C GLU A 27 -21.24 -30.45 -17.30
N PRO A 28 -21.82 -29.83 -16.25
CA PRO A 28 -21.58 -28.44 -15.98
C PRO A 28 -20.08 -28.30 -15.72
N VAL A 29 -19.36 -27.65 -16.64
CA VAL A 29 -18.01 -27.20 -16.38
C VAL A 29 -18.14 -26.19 -15.25
N ASN A 30 -17.78 -26.60 -14.03
CA ASN A 30 -17.58 -25.66 -12.94
C ASN A 30 -16.35 -24.83 -13.34
N ASN A 31 -16.59 -23.64 -13.88
CA ASN A 31 -15.54 -22.68 -14.25
C ASN A 31 -14.97 -22.06 -12.96
N ASP A 32 -14.42 -22.90 -12.09
CA ASP A 32 -13.84 -22.50 -10.81
C ASP A 32 -12.46 -21.84 -10.97
N GLN A 33 -11.94 -21.79 -12.20
CA GLN A 33 -10.63 -21.22 -12.52
C GLN A 33 -10.71 -20.29 -13.74
N VAL A 34 -9.85 -19.28 -13.74
CA VAL A 34 -9.64 -18.35 -14.84
C VAL A 34 -8.17 -18.40 -15.25
N ASP A 35 -7.93 -18.50 -16.55
CA ASP A 35 -6.62 -18.56 -17.14
C ASP A 35 -6.31 -17.31 -18.00
N GLY A 36 -5.05 -16.91 -17.97
CA GLY A 36 -4.46 -15.92 -18.87
C GLY A 36 -3.16 -16.47 -19.47
N ILE A 37 -2.81 -16.02 -20.68
CA ILE A 37 -1.55 -16.39 -21.32
C ILE A 37 -0.63 -15.18 -21.24
N SER A 38 0.53 -15.35 -20.60
CA SER A 38 1.54 -14.30 -20.49
C SER A 38 2.12 -13.93 -21.86
N ASP A 39 2.82 -12.81 -21.91
CA ASP A 39 3.44 -12.27 -23.12
C ASP A 39 4.48 -13.25 -23.73
N ASN A 40 5.08 -14.15 -22.94
CA ASN A 40 5.97 -15.21 -23.41
C ASN A 40 5.30 -16.60 -23.52
N GLY A 41 3.98 -16.69 -23.33
CA GLY A 41 3.20 -17.90 -23.55
C GLY A 41 3.08 -18.84 -22.35
N ASN A 42 3.38 -18.36 -21.13
CA ASN A 42 3.16 -19.12 -19.90
C ASN A 42 1.71 -18.96 -19.43
N GLU A 43 1.10 -20.03 -18.92
CA GLU A 43 -0.23 -19.96 -18.32
C GLU A 43 -0.17 -19.34 -16.92
N VAL A 44 -1.04 -18.36 -16.69
CA VAL A 44 -1.37 -17.80 -15.38
C VAL A 44 -2.77 -18.28 -15.03
N ILE A 45 -2.88 -19.14 -14.02
CA ILE A 45 -4.16 -19.74 -13.61
C ILE A 45 -4.45 -19.31 -12.17
N VAL A 46 -5.65 -18.79 -11.93
CA VAL A 46 -6.18 -18.41 -10.61
C VAL A 46 -7.52 -19.09 -10.38
N ASP A 47 -7.91 -19.23 -9.12
CA ASP A 47 -9.29 -19.55 -8.77
C ASP A 47 -10.20 -18.34 -9.09
N ALA A 48 -11.38 -18.62 -9.62
CA ALA A 48 -12.34 -17.59 -10.00
C ALA A 48 -12.92 -16.93 -8.74
N VAL A 49 -12.85 -15.61 -8.66
CA VAL A 49 -13.45 -14.83 -7.57
C VAL A 49 -14.89 -14.47 -7.92
N ASP A 50 -15.79 -14.63 -6.94
CA ASP A 50 -17.17 -14.18 -7.05
C ASP A 50 -17.24 -12.64 -7.01
N GLY A 51 -18.00 -12.06 -7.94
CA GLY A 51 -18.21 -10.62 -8.00
C GLY A 51 -19.29 -10.23 -8.99
N GLU A 52 -19.72 -8.97 -8.91
CA GLU A 52 -20.74 -8.40 -9.77
C GLU A 52 -20.14 -7.32 -10.67
N LEU A 53 -20.35 -7.46 -12.00
CA LEU A 53 -20.03 -6.41 -12.96
C LEU A 53 -21.15 -5.37 -13.00
N LYS A 54 -20.83 -4.16 -12.55
CA LYS A 54 -21.67 -2.97 -12.55
C LYS A 54 -21.20 -2.01 -13.64
N THR A 55 -22.13 -1.25 -14.19
CA THR A 55 -21.86 -0.19 -15.19
C THR A 55 -22.40 1.14 -14.70
N ASN A 56 -21.84 2.24 -15.22
CA ASN A 56 -22.24 3.61 -14.88
C ASN A 56 -22.10 3.91 -13.38
N VAL A 57 -20.95 3.56 -12.80
CA VAL A 57 -20.71 3.64 -11.35
C VAL A 57 -20.53 5.05 -10.81
N GLY A 58 -20.39 6.04 -11.70
CA GLY A 58 -20.38 7.47 -11.36
C GLY A 58 -18.99 8.05 -11.10
N LEU A 59 -18.86 9.36 -11.33
CA LEU A 59 -17.59 10.09 -11.39
C LEU A 59 -16.69 9.98 -10.14
N ASN A 60 -17.30 9.87 -8.95
CA ASN A 60 -16.60 9.83 -7.66
C ASN A 60 -16.37 8.39 -7.14
N ALA A 61 -16.70 7.36 -7.93
CA ALA A 61 -16.58 5.97 -7.50
C ALA A 61 -15.12 5.52 -7.38
N TYR A 62 -14.29 5.87 -8.36
CA TYR A 62 -12.87 5.54 -8.38
C TYR A 62 -12.02 6.63 -7.71
N ALA A 63 -11.68 7.69 -8.47
CA ALA A 63 -11.02 8.90 -7.97
C ALA A 63 -12.05 9.97 -7.58
N LYS A 64 -11.73 10.79 -6.58
CA LYS A 64 -12.63 11.87 -6.14
C LYS A 64 -12.40 13.13 -6.95
N VAL A 65 -13.46 13.84 -7.28
CA VAL A 65 -13.37 15.12 -7.97
C VAL A 65 -13.41 16.25 -6.97
N ASN A 66 -12.38 17.08 -6.98
CA ASN A 66 -12.38 18.31 -6.21
C ASN A 66 -13.44 19.26 -6.78
N PRO A 67 -14.50 19.60 -6.03
CA PRO A 67 -15.58 20.44 -6.56
C PRO A 67 -15.16 21.90 -6.79
N ASN A 68 -14.00 22.32 -6.26
CA ASN A 68 -13.50 23.69 -6.34
C ASN A 68 -12.99 24.01 -7.75
N ASN A 69 -12.37 23.02 -8.40
CA ASN A 69 -11.72 23.18 -9.70
C ASN A 69 -12.14 22.12 -10.73
N GLY A 70 -12.95 21.13 -10.32
CA GLY A 70 -13.40 20.03 -11.17
C GLY A 70 -12.29 19.04 -11.55
N LEU A 71 -11.12 19.12 -10.90
CA LEU A 71 -10.02 18.21 -11.17
C LEU A 71 -10.17 16.95 -10.34
N HIS A 72 -9.90 15.81 -10.96
CA HIS A 72 -9.75 14.55 -10.26
C HIS A 72 -8.56 14.62 -9.31
N GLU A 73 -8.71 14.00 -8.15
CA GLU A 73 -7.57 13.61 -7.35
C GLU A 73 -6.65 12.70 -8.16
N THR A 74 -5.35 12.97 -8.07
CA THR A 74 -4.33 12.16 -8.71
C THR A 74 -4.09 10.90 -7.88
N LEU A 75 -4.61 9.76 -8.34
CA LEU A 75 -4.32 8.42 -7.82
C LEU A 75 -3.27 7.72 -8.71
N GLY A 76 -2.22 8.43 -9.10
CA GLY A 76 -1.27 7.97 -10.12
C GLY A 76 -1.64 8.39 -11.54
N GLU A 77 -0.70 8.26 -12.47
CA GLU A 77 -0.85 8.77 -13.85
C GLU A 77 -1.94 8.03 -14.62
N ASN A 78 -2.07 6.71 -14.41
CA ASN A 78 -2.99 5.88 -15.17
C ASN A 78 -4.42 5.88 -14.62
N SER A 79 -4.63 6.39 -13.41
CA SER A 79 -5.91 6.45 -12.73
C SER A 79 -7.00 7.28 -13.41
N LEU A 80 -6.59 8.27 -14.21
CA LEU A 80 -7.55 9.14 -14.91
C LEU A 80 -8.44 8.33 -15.87
N SER A 81 -7.95 7.22 -16.41
CA SER A 81 -8.69 6.35 -17.33
C SER A 81 -9.93 5.73 -16.69
N CYS A 82 -9.87 5.37 -15.41
CA CYS A 82 -10.99 4.78 -14.65
C CYS A 82 -11.86 5.81 -13.92
N SER A 83 -11.57 7.11 -14.07
CA SER A 83 -12.24 8.18 -13.33
C SER A 83 -13.45 8.77 -14.10
N SER A 84 -14.13 7.98 -14.92
CA SER A 84 -15.25 8.44 -15.76
C SER A 84 -16.61 8.00 -15.24
N ASN A 85 -17.68 8.68 -15.64
CA ASN A 85 -19.05 8.28 -15.30
C ASN A 85 -19.46 6.93 -15.89
N ASP A 86 -18.83 6.54 -17.00
CA ASP A 86 -19.16 5.36 -17.79
C ASP A 86 -18.22 4.18 -17.46
N ALA A 87 -17.42 4.29 -16.39
CA ALA A 87 -16.53 3.24 -15.95
C ALA A 87 -17.30 1.96 -15.59
N PHE A 88 -16.64 0.84 -15.81
CA PHE A 88 -17.10 -0.49 -15.41
C PHE A 88 -16.48 -0.82 -14.05
N LEU A 89 -17.21 -1.55 -13.22
CA LEU A 89 -16.76 -1.97 -11.89
C LEU A 89 -17.08 -3.45 -11.69
N PHE A 90 -16.06 -4.25 -11.46
CA PHE A 90 -16.21 -5.58 -10.88
C PHE A 90 -15.93 -5.50 -9.37
N GLU A 91 -16.96 -5.70 -8.56
CA GLU A 91 -16.87 -5.58 -7.10
C GLU A 91 -16.86 -6.97 -6.44
N THR A 92 -15.90 -7.18 -5.54
CA THR A 92 -15.77 -8.36 -4.67
C THR A 92 -15.93 -7.96 -3.20
N GLU A 93 -15.66 -8.87 -2.26
CA GLU A 93 -15.69 -8.56 -0.83
C GLU A 93 -14.65 -7.49 -0.42
N HIS A 94 -13.46 -7.51 -1.03
CA HIS A 94 -12.32 -6.66 -0.63
C HIS A 94 -11.87 -5.68 -1.71
N PHE A 95 -12.23 -5.93 -2.98
CA PHE A 95 -11.71 -5.20 -4.13
C PHE A 95 -12.81 -4.54 -4.95
N GLN A 96 -12.48 -3.39 -5.52
CA GLN A 96 -13.25 -2.75 -6.56
C GLN A 96 -12.35 -2.59 -7.79
N VAL A 97 -12.57 -3.43 -8.81
CA VAL A 97 -11.79 -3.43 -10.05
C VAL A 97 -12.52 -2.62 -11.11
N PHE A 98 -12.04 -1.40 -11.32
CA PHE A 98 -12.54 -0.47 -12.32
C PHE A 98 -11.83 -0.63 -13.65
N SER A 99 -12.47 -0.22 -14.73
CA SER A 99 -11.80 -0.11 -16.03
C SER A 99 -12.34 1.04 -16.89
N GLU A 100 -11.47 1.53 -17.78
CA GLU A 100 -11.79 2.61 -18.73
C GLU A 100 -12.76 2.21 -19.84
N THR A 101 -12.81 0.91 -20.17
CA THR A 101 -13.65 0.30 -21.19
C THR A 101 -14.13 -1.06 -20.68
N GLU A 102 -15.14 -1.63 -21.35
CA GLU A 102 -15.55 -3.01 -21.11
C GLU A 102 -14.45 -3.95 -21.60
N TYR A 103 -13.76 -4.61 -20.66
CA TYR A 103 -12.85 -5.72 -20.95
C TYR A 103 -13.60 -7.06 -20.86
N ASP A 104 -12.95 -8.15 -21.28
CA ASP A 104 -13.50 -9.49 -21.05
C ASP A 104 -13.68 -9.74 -19.55
N ILE A 105 -14.76 -10.43 -19.15
CA ILE A 105 -15.00 -10.72 -17.73
C ILE A 105 -13.85 -11.51 -17.09
N ASN A 106 -13.13 -12.30 -17.89
CA ASN A 106 -11.96 -13.04 -17.43
C ASN A 106 -10.80 -12.12 -17.03
N ASP A 107 -10.65 -10.93 -17.63
CA ASP A 107 -9.62 -9.97 -17.19
C ASP A 107 -9.89 -9.51 -15.75
N TYR A 108 -11.14 -9.12 -15.45
CA TYR A 108 -11.53 -8.72 -14.09
C TYR A 108 -11.35 -9.85 -13.09
N LYS A 109 -11.77 -11.06 -13.45
CA LYS A 109 -11.64 -12.23 -12.58
C LYS A 109 -10.18 -12.64 -12.37
N LEU A 110 -9.33 -12.54 -13.39
CA LEU A 110 -7.91 -12.83 -13.30
C LEU A 110 -7.22 -11.82 -12.37
N VAL A 111 -7.47 -10.52 -12.56
CA VAL A 111 -6.97 -9.45 -11.69
C VAL A 111 -7.45 -9.66 -10.25
N ALA A 112 -8.76 -9.85 -10.06
CA ALA A 112 -9.34 -10.07 -8.74
C ALA A 112 -8.78 -11.34 -8.06
N GLY A 113 -8.61 -12.44 -8.79
CA GLY A 113 -8.04 -13.69 -8.26
C GLY A 113 -6.59 -13.56 -7.82
N VAL A 114 -5.74 -12.89 -8.61
CA VAL A 114 -4.36 -12.63 -8.18
C VAL A 114 -4.31 -11.71 -6.97
N LEU A 115 -5.17 -10.69 -6.92
CA LEU A 115 -5.27 -9.78 -5.77
C LEU A 115 -5.72 -10.49 -4.50
N ASP A 116 -6.69 -11.38 -4.60
CA ASP A 116 -7.22 -12.16 -3.47
C ASP A 116 -6.12 -13.06 -2.88
N GLU A 117 -5.44 -13.85 -3.73
CA GLU A 117 -4.27 -14.64 -3.32
C GLU A 117 -3.16 -13.78 -2.70
N THR A 118 -2.90 -12.60 -3.28
CA THR A 118 -1.85 -11.68 -2.83
C THR A 118 -2.18 -11.06 -1.49
N VAL A 119 -3.42 -10.64 -1.28
CA VAL A 119 -3.88 -10.00 -0.04
C VAL A 119 -3.73 -10.95 1.13
N PHE A 120 -4.07 -12.23 1.00
CA PHE A 120 -3.86 -13.22 2.07
C PHE A 120 -2.39 -13.53 2.34
N GLY A 121 -1.51 -13.23 1.38
CA GLY A 121 -0.06 -13.28 1.59
C GLY A 121 0.51 -12.05 2.31
N ILE A 122 -0.12 -10.89 2.20
CA ILE A 122 0.36 -9.62 2.78
C ILE A 122 -0.30 -9.31 4.13
N PHE A 123 -1.59 -9.59 4.23
CA PHE A 123 -2.46 -9.36 5.38
C PHE A 123 -2.97 -10.69 5.93
N SER A 124 -3.31 -10.71 7.21
CA SER A 124 -3.80 -11.91 7.86
C SER A 124 -5.34 -12.00 7.80
N GLU A 125 -5.87 -13.20 7.52
CA GLU A 125 -7.30 -13.49 7.72
C GLU A 125 -7.63 -13.83 9.18
N THR A 126 -6.67 -14.38 9.93
CA THR A 126 -6.86 -14.92 11.29
C THR A 126 -5.57 -14.78 12.11
N GLU A 127 -5.67 -14.58 13.43
CA GLU A 127 -4.51 -14.42 14.34
C GLU A 127 -3.45 -15.55 14.27
N GLU A 128 -3.71 -16.68 13.58
CA GLU A 128 -2.85 -17.86 13.50
C GLU A 128 -1.97 -17.95 12.23
N ILE A 129 -2.27 -17.23 11.14
CA ILE A 129 -1.45 -17.24 9.90
C ILE A 129 -0.58 -15.98 9.87
N GLY A 130 0.74 -16.16 9.78
CA GLY A 130 1.72 -15.07 9.74
C GLY A 130 1.58 -14.27 8.45
N SER A 131 1.09 -13.04 8.55
CA SER A 131 1.09 -12.06 7.47
C SER A 131 2.42 -11.31 7.43
N LEU A 132 2.78 -10.76 6.26
CA LEU A 132 3.99 -9.93 6.14
C LEU A 132 3.91 -8.69 7.03
N THR A 133 2.73 -8.08 7.08
CA THR A 133 2.49 -6.82 7.79
C THR A 133 2.20 -7.00 9.28
N GLY A 134 1.84 -8.20 9.72
CA GLY A 134 1.28 -8.42 11.06
C GLY A 134 -0.14 -7.85 11.26
N LEU A 135 -0.76 -7.29 10.22
CA LEU A 135 -2.11 -6.72 10.25
C LEU A 135 -3.10 -7.61 9.52
N SER A 136 -4.36 -7.57 9.95
CA SER A 136 -5.51 -7.98 9.14
C SER A 136 -5.86 -6.91 8.09
N ILE A 137 -6.59 -7.31 7.04
CA ILE A 137 -7.07 -6.34 6.04
C ILE A 137 -7.97 -5.26 6.68
N GLY A 138 -8.77 -5.63 7.67
CA GLY A 138 -9.62 -4.69 8.41
C GLY A 138 -8.82 -3.65 9.19
N GLU A 139 -7.73 -4.06 9.84
CA GLU A 139 -6.82 -3.14 10.55
C GLU A 139 -6.06 -2.23 9.58
N TYR A 140 -5.58 -2.76 8.46
CA TYR A 140 -4.99 -1.93 7.40
C TYR A 140 -6.00 -0.90 6.89
N MET A 141 -7.24 -1.32 6.61
CA MET A 141 -8.29 -0.41 6.18
C MET A 141 -8.52 0.69 7.20
N GLN A 142 -8.49 0.40 8.51
CA GLN A 142 -8.63 1.42 9.56
C GLN A 142 -7.45 2.40 9.64
N LYS A 143 -6.22 1.91 9.42
CA LYS A 143 -4.99 2.71 9.54
C LYS A 143 -4.65 3.52 8.29
N ARG A 144 -5.01 3.04 7.10
CA ARG A 144 -4.70 3.74 5.85
C ARG A 144 -5.47 5.05 5.71
N ARG A 145 -4.91 5.98 4.93
CA ARG A 145 -5.66 7.17 4.47
C ARG A 145 -6.92 6.75 3.70
N SER A 146 -8.07 7.22 4.16
CA SER A 146 -9.36 6.99 3.49
C SER A 146 -10.04 8.26 2.98
N ILE A 147 -9.48 9.44 3.24
CA ILE A 147 -10.00 10.73 2.75
C ILE A 147 -9.18 11.19 1.56
N ALA A 148 -9.86 11.72 0.54
CA ALA A 148 -9.27 12.33 -0.64
C ALA A 148 -8.27 13.42 -0.25
N LYS A 149 -7.12 13.47 -0.93
CA LYS A 149 -6.05 14.41 -0.62
C LYS A 149 -6.53 15.87 -0.58
N PHE A 150 -7.37 16.30 -1.50
CA PHE A 150 -7.86 17.69 -1.50
C PHE A 150 -8.67 18.01 -0.25
N ALA A 151 -9.47 17.07 0.26
CA ALA A 151 -10.30 17.28 1.43
C ALA A 151 -9.44 17.27 2.70
N LEU A 152 -8.40 16.43 2.75
CA LEU A 152 -7.38 16.48 3.79
C LEU A 152 -6.62 17.81 3.76
N ASP A 153 -6.15 18.27 2.60
CA ASP A 153 -5.44 19.55 2.47
C ASP A 153 -6.33 20.72 2.93
N THR A 154 -7.62 20.70 2.61
CA THR A 154 -8.59 21.69 3.10
C THR A 154 -8.81 21.59 4.61
N LEU A 155 -8.91 20.38 5.17
CA LEU A 155 -8.99 20.16 6.61
C LEU A 155 -7.82 20.83 7.33
N ILE A 156 -6.61 20.51 6.91
CA ILE A 156 -5.38 20.96 7.58
C ILE A 156 -5.24 22.48 7.48
N LYS A 157 -5.53 23.04 6.31
CA LYS A 157 -5.55 24.49 6.09
C LYS A 157 -6.56 25.21 7.00
N ASN A 158 -7.77 24.67 7.13
CA ASN A 158 -8.90 25.36 7.77
C ASN A 158 -9.16 24.90 9.21
N TYR A 159 -8.32 24.01 9.77
CA TYR A 159 -8.57 23.37 11.08
C TYR A 159 -8.85 24.39 12.20
N PHE A 160 -8.09 25.49 12.25
CA PHE A 160 -8.24 26.53 13.28
C PHE A 160 -9.50 27.40 13.12
N GLU A 161 -10.17 27.30 11.98
CA GLU A 161 -11.39 28.05 11.68
C GLU A 161 -12.66 27.26 12.00
N LEU A 162 -12.54 25.94 12.21
CA LEU A 162 -13.66 25.05 12.50
C LEU A 162 -14.36 25.46 13.80
N ASP A 163 -15.69 25.55 13.74
CA ASP A 163 -16.52 25.87 14.90
C ASP A 163 -16.46 24.74 15.94
N SER A 164 -16.36 23.48 15.49
CA SER A 164 -16.31 22.29 16.36
C SER A 164 -15.06 22.26 17.25
N VAL A 165 -13.92 22.73 16.77
CA VAL A 165 -12.64 22.66 17.50
C VAL A 165 -12.27 23.96 18.20
N ARG A 166 -12.93 25.09 17.87
CA ARG A 166 -12.56 26.44 18.36
C ARG A 166 -12.39 26.51 19.89
N ASN A 167 -13.23 25.79 20.64
CA ASN A 167 -13.20 25.81 22.11
C ASN A 167 -12.16 24.86 22.72
N SER A 168 -11.57 23.96 21.94
CA SER A 168 -10.52 23.03 22.36
C SER A 168 -9.11 23.44 21.91
N LEU A 169 -8.98 24.52 21.15
CA LEU A 169 -7.69 25.04 20.72
C LEU A 169 -6.88 25.55 21.91
N PRO A 170 -5.55 25.33 21.95
CA PRO A 170 -4.68 25.88 22.98
C PRO A 170 -4.69 27.40 22.98
N GLU A 171 -4.68 28.04 24.15
CA GLU A 171 -4.65 29.51 24.24
C GLU A 171 -3.44 30.13 23.53
N SER A 172 -2.31 29.40 23.46
CA SER A 172 -1.10 29.81 22.76
C SER A 172 -1.22 29.81 21.24
N SER A 173 -2.25 29.18 20.67
CA SER A 173 -2.30 28.94 19.22
C SER A 173 -2.51 30.20 18.37
N ALA A 174 -2.89 31.30 19.01
CA ALA A 174 -2.98 32.61 18.35
C ALA A 174 -1.60 33.13 17.90
N ASP A 175 -0.52 32.72 18.58
CA ASP A 175 0.85 33.17 18.32
C ASP A 175 1.67 32.15 17.53
N TRP A 176 1.09 31.00 17.19
CA TRP A 176 1.76 29.95 16.43
C TRP A 176 2.02 30.38 14.98
N SER A 177 3.17 29.96 14.47
CA SER A 177 3.49 29.97 13.04
C SER A 177 2.54 29.07 12.25
N GLU A 178 2.51 29.23 10.93
CA GLU A 178 1.68 28.38 10.07
C GLU A 178 2.15 26.92 10.08
N ASP A 179 3.46 26.68 10.17
CA ASP A 179 4.01 25.32 10.30
C ASP A 179 3.51 24.67 11.62
N GLU A 180 3.59 25.37 12.76
CA GLU A 180 3.08 24.86 14.05
C GLU A 180 1.57 24.56 14.03
N LYS A 181 0.77 25.32 13.26
CA LYS A 181 -0.66 25.04 13.07
C LYS A 181 -0.89 23.82 12.19
N ILE A 182 -0.14 23.67 11.11
CA ILE A 182 -0.23 22.51 10.21
C ILE A 182 0.10 21.25 10.99
N ASP A 183 1.19 21.26 11.77
CA ASP A 183 1.61 20.13 12.60
C ASP A 183 0.49 19.78 13.59
N TYR A 184 -0.03 20.76 14.33
CA TYR A 184 -1.13 20.51 15.29
C TYR A 184 -2.41 19.98 14.63
N ALA A 185 -2.80 20.52 13.47
CA ALA A 185 -3.98 20.03 12.75
C ALA A 185 -3.79 18.59 12.29
N TRP A 186 -2.58 18.24 11.89
CA TRP A 186 -2.20 16.90 11.48
C TRP A 186 -2.15 15.92 12.66
N ASP A 187 -1.60 16.31 13.82
CA ASP A 187 -1.69 15.55 15.08
C ASP A 187 -3.15 15.17 15.37
N LYS A 188 -4.05 16.15 15.32
CA LYS A 188 -5.46 15.96 15.62
C LYS A 188 -6.17 15.09 14.60
N TYR A 189 -5.79 15.17 13.34
CA TYR A 189 -6.27 14.27 12.31
C TYR A 189 -5.85 12.80 12.58
N ILE A 190 -4.57 12.56 12.91
CA ILE A 190 -4.08 11.20 13.19
C ILE A 190 -4.73 10.61 14.45
N GLU A 191 -4.91 11.40 15.50
CA GLU A 191 -5.55 10.96 16.76
C GLU A 191 -7.05 10.67 16.61
N ALA A 192 -7.71 11.28 15.62
CA ALA A 192 -9.15 11.18 15.41
C ALA A 192 -9.58 9.82 14.84
N SER A 193 -10.79 9.39 15.21
CA SER A 193 -11.44 8.25 14.55
C SER A 193 -11.77 8.59 13.08
N LYS A 194 -11.92 7.58 12.21
CA LYS A 194 -12.30 7.82 10.81
C LYS A 194 -13.57 8.66 10.62
N ASP A 195 -14.60 8.39 11.41
CA ASP A 195 -15.86 9.13 11.35
C ASP A 195 -15.63 10.61 11.73
N GLU A 196 -14.75 10.85 12.71
CA GLU A 196 -14.36 12.19 13.13
C GLU A 196 -13.49 12.90 12.07
N GLN A 197 -12.53 12.19 11.47
CA GLN A 197 -11.73 12.71 10.35
C GLN A 197 -12.62 13.17 9.19
N ILE A 198 -13.63 12.35 8.82
CA ILE A 198 -14.61 12.69 7.76
C ILE A 198 -15.45 13.90 8.17
N ALA A 199 -15.95 13.94 9.41
CA ALA A 199 -16.75 15.05 9.90
C ALA A 199 -15.97 16.38 9.90
N LEU A 200 -14.71 16.35 10.36
CA LEU A 200 -13.82 17.50 10.35
C LEU A 200 -13.53 17.97 8.93
N ALA A 201 -13.27 17.06 7.98
CA ALA A 201 -13.02 17.41 6.59
C ALA A 201 -14.26 18.03 5.90
N ILE A 202 -15.47 17.54 6.20
CA ILE A 202 -16.72 18.13 5.70
C ILE A 202 -16.90 19.55 6.25
N GLU A 203 -16.69 19.75 7.55
CA GLU A 203 -16.78 21.08 8.17
C GLU A 203 -15.76 22.06 7.59
N ALA A 204 -14.52 21.59 7.37
CA ALA A 204 -13.47 22.38 6.74
C ALA A 204 -13.80 22.79 5.31
N GLY A 205 -14.47 21.92 4.55
CA GLY A 205 -15.04 22.28 3.26
C GLY A 205 -16.07 23.40 3.39
N GLY A 206 -16.91 23.36 4.44
CA GLY A 206 -17.89 24.40 4.75
C GLY A 206 -17.30 25.78 5.01
N VAL A 207 -16.10 25.86 5.61
CA VAL A 207 -15.35 27.11 5.81
C VAL A 207 -15.04 27.79 4.47
N ASP A 208 -14.63 27.02 3.47
CA ASP A 208 -14.40 27.51 2.11
C ASP A 208 -15.71 27.66 1.30
N GLY A 209 -16.88 27.39 1.91
CA GLY A 209 -18.20 27.54 1.29
C GLY A 209 -18.70 26.31 0.52
N TYR A 210 -18.07 25.14 0.69
CA TYR A 210 -18.46 23.90 0.05
C TYR A 210 -19.51 23.13 0.85
N SER A 211 -20.24 22.25 0.17
CA SER A 211 -21.24 21.37 0.78
C SER A 211 -20.91 19.92 0.43
N TRP A 212 -19.80 19.43 0.98
CA TRP A 212 -19.37 18.05 0.78
C TRP A 212 -20.24 17.08 1.58
N SER A 213 -20.49 15.93 0.97
CA SER A 213 -20.95 14.73 1.65
C SER A 213 -19.77 13.78 1.90
N GLU A 214 -19.98 12.74 2.70
CA GLU A 214 -18.99 11.68 2.88
C GLU A 214 -18.59 11.03 1.54
N ASP A 215 -19.56 10.77 0.65
CA ASP A 215 -19.31 10.14 -0.65
C ASP A 215 -18.39 10.98 -1.56
N ASP A 216 -18.37 12.30 -1.38
CA ASP A 216 -17.52 13.21 -2.15
C ASP A 216 -16.04 13.11 -1.77
N ILE A 217 -15.74 12.68 -0.54
CA ILE A 217 -14.38 12.75 0.03
C ILE A 217 -13.84 11.41 0.52
N SER A 218 -14.70 10.42 0.80
CA SER A 218 -14.30 9.13 1.39
C SER A 218 -14.10 8.05 0.33
N HIS A 219 -13.00 7.30 0.42
CA HIS A 219 -12.71 6.15 -0.44
C HIS A 219 -13.32 4.83 0.06
N GLY A 220 -14.05 4.84 1.17
CA GLY A 220 -14.66 3.63 1.74
C GLY A 220 -13.63 2.59 2.18
N ASN A 221 -14.08 1.33 2.31
CA ASN A 221 -13.28 0.21 2.84
C ASN A 221 -12.93 -0.83 1.75
N PHE A 222 -12.59 -0.38 0.53
CA PHE A 222 -12.16 -1.24 -0.56
C PHE A 222 -10.74 -0.90 -1.03
N ILE A 223 -10.02 -1.91 -1.50
CA ILE A 223 -8.83 -1.71 -2.34
C ILE A 223 -9.31 -1.43 -3.76
N LYS A 224 -8.94 -0.28 -4.30
CA LYS A 224 -9.39 0.17 -5.63
C LYS A 224 -8.36 -0.16 -6.69
N VAL A 225 -8.81 -0.76 -7.78
CA VAL A 225 -7.94 -1.16 -8.88
C VAL A 225 -8.40 -0.47 -10.14
N CYS A 226 -7.51 0.20 -10.86
CA CYS A 226 -7.81 0.70 -12.20
C CYS A 226 -7.13 -0.15 -13.27
N MET A 227 -7.92 -0.90 -14.03
CA MET A 227 -7.48 -1.58 -15.24
C MET A 227 -7.46 -0.61 -16.43
N HIS A 228 -6.28 -0.43 -17.00
CA HIS A 228 -6.04 0.49 -18.12
C HIS A 228 -5.31 -0.20 -19.29
N SER A 229 -5.30 0.47 -20.45
CA SER A 229 -4.59 0.00 -21.64
C SER A 229 -3.17 0.55 -21.80
N ASN A 230 -2.76 1.54 -20.99
CA ASN A 230 -1.44 2.15 -21.12
C ASN A 230 -0.31 1.23 -20.65
N THR A 231 0.54 0.76 -21.57
CA THR A 231 1.65 -0.16 -21.26
C THR A 231 2.95 0.52 -20.85
N SER A 232 3.00 1.86 -20.74
CA SER A 232 4.24 2.56 -20.36
C SER A 232 4.65 2.29 -18.90
N SER A 233 3.67 2.03 -18.04
CA SER A 233 3.86 1.51 -16.69
C SER A 233 2.87 0.36 -16.51
N TYR A 234 3.39 -0.84 -16.22
CA TYR A 234 2.55 -2.03 -16.12
C TYR A 234 1.63 -2.00 -14.90
N VAL A 235 2.19 -1.60 -13.76
CA VAL A 235 1.50 -1.51 -12.50
C VAL A 235 2.06 -0.31 -11.73
N GLU A 236 1.19 0.42 -11.05
CA GLU A 236 1.52 1.60 -10.25
C GLU A 236 0.72 1.54 -8.96
N GLU A 237 1.37 1.75 -7.82
CA GLU A 237 0.71 1.83 -6.53
C GLU A 237 -0.02 3.16 -6.33
N THR A 238 -1.08 3.12 -5.53
CA THR A 238 -1.78 4.30 -5.03
C THR A 238 -2.03 4.11 -3.54
N TYR A 239 -2.34 5.19 -2.83
CA TYR A 239 -2.72 5.07 -1.41
C TYR A 239 -4.07 4.35 -1.19
N THR A 240 -4.82 4.05 -2.26
CA THR A 240 -6.13 3.38 -2.21
C THR A 240 -6.14 1.99 -2.86
N GLY A 241 -5.05 1.58 -3.51
CA GLY A 241 -4.96 0.36 -4.31
C GLY A 241 -3.92 0.48 -5.41
N ILE A 242 -4.19 -0.01 -6.62
CA ILE A 242 -3.21 -0.06 -7.70
C ILE A 242 -3.82 0.30 -9.06
N ASN A 243 -3.02 0.85 -9.97
CA ASN A 243 -3.32 0.88 -11.40
C ASN A 243 -2.61 -0.29 -12.06
N ILE A 244 -3.26 -0.99 -12.98
CA ILE A 244 -2.69 -2.16 -13.63
C ILE A 244 -3.12 -2.23 -15.10
N VAL A 245 -2.22 -2.68 -15.96
CA VAL A 245 -2.58 -2.97 -17.35
C VAL A 245 -3.55 -4.15 -17.39
N ALA A 246 -4.62 -4.03 -18.17
CA ALA A 246 -5.58 -5.11 -18.36
C ALA A 246 -4.87 -6.37 -18.93
N PRO A 247 -5.14 -7.58 -18.38
CA PRO A 247 -4.49 -8.80 -18.84
C PRO A 247 -4.60 -9.08 -20.34
N SER A 248 -5.73 -8.73 -20.98
CA SER A 248 -5.91 -8.87 -22.43
C SER A 248 -5.05 -7.90 -23.26
N VAL A 249 -4.49 -6.86 -22.65
CA VAL A 249 -3.58 -5.90 -23.28
C VAL A 249 -2.13 -6.36 -23.16
N SER A 250 -1.70 -6.74 -21.96
CA SER A 250 -0.38 -7.32 -21.67
C SER A 250 -0.43 -8.05 -20.33
N LEU A 251 0.26 -9.19 -20.28
CA LEU A 251 0.36 -10.02 -19.08
C LEU A 251 1.82 -10.48 -18.90
N PRO A 252 2.61 -9.89 -18.00
CA PRO A 252 4.01 -10.25 -17.82
C PRO A 252 4.11 -11.66 -17.24
N ASP A 253 5.24 -12.32 -17.49
CA ASP A 253 5.49 -13.67 -16.98
C ASP A 253 5.40 -13.76 -15.46
N ASP A 254 5.90 -12.74 -14.76
CA ASP A 254 5.79 -12.63 -13.31
C ASP A 254 4.64 -11.69 -12.90
N TYR A 255 3.45 -11.96 -13.42
CA TYR A 255 2.24 -11.19 -13.10
C TYR A 255 1.96 -11.15 -11.59
N ARG A 256 2.11 -12.30 -10.91
CA ARG A 256 1.90 -12.41 -9.46
C ARG A 256 2.93 -11.57 -8.69
N GLY A 257 4.20 -11.60 -9.09
CA GLY A 257 5.24 -10.77 -8.51
C GLY A 257 4.97 -9.28 -8.72
N ALA A 258 4.55 -8.87 -9.92
CA ALA A 258 4.19 -7.48 -10.21
C ALA A 258 3.03 -6.98 -9.32
N VAL A 259 1.95 -7.75 -9.21
CA VAL A 259 0.79 -7.40 -8.36
C VAL A 259 1.21 -7.35 -6.88
N ARG A 260 1.98 -8.33 -6.40
CA ARG A 260 2.47 -8.35 -5.02
C ARG A 260 3.36 -7.15 -4.70
N ASN A 261 4.22 -6.76 -5.63
CA ASN A 261 5.13 -5.64 -5.47
C ASN A 261 4.33 -4.34 -5.28
N ALA A 262 3.39 -4.08 -6.19
CA ALA A 262 2.53 -2.90 -6.14
C ALA A 262 1.63 -2.90 -4.89
N MET A 263 1.15 -4.05 -4.44
CA MET A 263 0.34 -4.15 -3.21
C MET A 263 1.15 -3.88 -1.94
N ILE A 264 2.43 -4.27 -1.90
CA ILE A 264 3.34 -3.89 -0.80
C ILE A 264 3.60 -2.38 -0.80
N GLN A 265 3.82 -1.79 -1.98
CA GLN A 265 4.00 -0.33 -2.08
C GLN A 265 2.69 0.43 -1.80
N MET A 266 1.53 -0.12 -2.17
CA MET A 266 0.22 0.40 -1.78
C MET A 266 0.09 0.42 -0.26
N TYR A 267 0.48 -0.67 0.43
CA TYR A 267 0.47 -0.69 1.89
C TYR A 267 1.31 0.45 2.47
N GLN A 268 2.57 0.58 2.00
CA GLN A 268 3.49 1.63 2.43
C GLN A 268 2.87 3.01 2.25
N VAL A 269 2.49 3.36 1.02
CA VAL A 269 1.93 4.66 0.65
C VAL A 269 0.57 4.91 1.31
N GLY A 270 -0.20 3.85 1.59
CA GLY A 270 -1.50 3.93 2.25
C GLY A 270 -1.42 4.32 3.72
N VAL A 271 -0.42 3.79 4.45
CA VAL A 271 -0.24 4.07 5.89
C VAL A 271 0.71 5.23 6.16
N SER A 272 1.81 5.38 5.41
CA SER A 272 2.85 6.36 5.73
C SER A 272 2.70 7.71 5.02
N ASN A 273 1.70 7.90 4.17
CA ASN A 273 1.48 9.19 3.50
C ASN A 273 1.00 10.24 4.50
N SER A 274 1.82 11.27 4.68
CA SER A 274 1.45 12.47 5.43
C SER A 274 0.90 13.57 4.52
N VAL A 275 0.52 14.71 5.09
CA VAL A 275 0.29 15.96 4.34
C VAL A 275 1.49 16.38 3.50
N HIS A 276 2.70 15.91 3.84
CA HIS A 276 3.94 16.16 3.13
C HIS A 276 4.30 15.11 2.06
N GLY A 277 3.46 14.10 1.84
CA GLY A 277 3.65 13.04 0.85
C GLY A 277 4.28 11.77 1.41
N ASN A 278 4.86 10.94 0.53
CA ASN A 278 5.53 9.70 0.90
C ASN A 278 6.96 10.02 1.39
N LEU A 279 7.26 9.61 2.61
CA LEU A 279 8.47 9.96 3.33
C LEU A 279 9.46 8.80 3.44
N LEU A 280 9.13 7.65 2.85
CA LEU A 280 10.00 6.49 2.82
C LEU A 280 11.14 6.71 1.82
N PRO A 281 12.39 6.43 2.20
CA PRO A 281 13.50 6.41 1.26
C PRO A 281 13.26 5.41 0.12
N LYS A 282 13.63 5.79 -1.10
CA LYS A 282 13.48 4.93 -2.28
C LYS A 282 14.10 3.55 -2.13
N TRP A 283 15.29 3.46 -1.53
CA TRP A 283 15.93 2.18 -1.29
C TRP A 283 15.09 1.25 -0.40
N PHE A 284 14.41 1.81 0.61
CA PHE A 284 13.62 1.02 1.56
C PHE A 284 12.29 0.60 0.93
N ALA A 285 11.57 1.56 0.32
CA ALA A 285 10.27 1.30 -0.31
C ALA A 285 10.40 0.22 -1.41
N ASN A 286 11.34 0.43 -2.35
CA ASN A 286 11.62 -0.52 -3.41
C ASN A 286 12.25 -1.81 -2.87
N GLY A 287 13.14 -1.71 -1.88
CA GLY A 287 13.83 -2.88 -1.32
C GLY A 287 12.87 -3.84 -0.64
N GLN A 288 11.92 -3.32 0.16
CA GLN A 288 10.88 -4.11 0.79
C GLN A 288 10.02 -4.81 -0.27
N ALA A 289 9.53 -4.09 -1.28
CA ALA A 289 8.67 -4.67 -2.31
C ALA A 289 9.41 -5.74 -3.15
N ASN A 290 10.61 -5.41 -3.64
CA ASN A 290 11.40 -6.32 -4.48
C ASN A 290 11.93 -7.55 -3.72
N TYR A 291 12.18 -7.46 -2.42
CA TYR A 291 12.59 -8.63 -1.64
C TYR A 291 11.53 -9.75 -1.64
N PHE A 292 10.24 -9.41 -1.64
CA PHE A 292 9.15 -10.39 -1.64
C PHE A 292 8.69 -10.86 -3.02
N THR A 293 9.22 -10.26 -4.09
CA THR A 293 8.80 -10.51 -5.48
C THR A 293 9.95 -10.82 -6.42
N GLY A 294 11.20 -10.61 -6.01
CA GLY A 294 12.38 -10.79 -6.83
C GLY A 294 13.52 -11.50 -6.12
N ILE A 295 14.64 -11.65 -6.82
CA ILE A 295 15.87 -12.23 -6.29
C ILE A 295 16.80 -11.06 -5.92
N PRO A 296 17.17 -10.90 -4.63
CA PRO A 296 18.18 -9.93 -4.22
C PRO A 296 19.50 -10.15 -4.98
N ALA A 297 20.26 -9.07 -5.16
CA ALA A 297 21.61 -9.15 -5.72
C ALA A 297 22.48 -10.12 -4.91
N ASP A 298 23.55 -10.65 -5.53
CA ASP A 298 24.51 -11.45 -4.78
C ASP A 298 25.13 -10.58 -3.68
N ARG A 299 25.21 -11.12 -2.46
CA ARG A 299 25.81 -10.43 -1.32
C ARG A 299 27.23 -9.94 -1.63
N ASN A 300 28.00 -10.64 -2.45
CA ASN A 300 29.36 -10.23 -2.85
C ASN A 300 29.38 -8.96 -3.71
N ASP A 301 28.27 -8.62 -4.35
CA ASP A 301 28.12 -7.43 -5.18
C ASP A 301 27.65 -6.21 -4.36
N HIS A 302 27.54 -6.33 -3.04
CA HIS A 302 27.05 -5.26 -2.16
C HIS A 302 27.79 -3.92 -2.33
N GLY A 303 29.04 -3.92 -2.79
CA GLY A 303 29.88 -2.73 -3.01
C GLY A 303 29.66 -2.00 -4.35
N LEU A 304 28.74 -2.45 -5.21
CA LEU A 304 28.49 -1.81 -6.51
C LEU A 304 27.74 -0.48 -6.40
N TYR A 305 26.86 -0.34 -5.40
CA TYR A 305 26.03 0.86 -5.20
C TYR A 305 25.93 1.22 -3.72
N ASP A 306 26.05 2.52 -3.40
CA ASP A 306 25.75 3.10 -2.09
C ASP A 306 24.22 3.12 -1.84
N THR A 307 23.65 1.93 -1.72
CA THR A 307 22.20 1.68 -1.83
C THR A 307 21.40 2.46 -0.78
N THR A 308 21.90 2.53 0.46
CA THR A 308 21.28 3.25 1.59
C THR A 308 21.28 4.78 1.43
N PHE A 309 21.98 5.32 0.43
CA PHE A 309 22.01 6.75 0.12
C PHE A 309 21.00 7.15 -0.97
N VAL A 310 20.28 6.18 -1.56
CA VAL A 310 19.26 6.47 -2.58
C VAL A 310 17.91 6.68 -1.89
N VAL A 311 17.57 7.95 -1.64
CA VAL A 311 16.41 8.30 -0.81
C VAL A 311 15.31 9.00 -1.60
N SER A 312 15.64 9.66 -2.71
CA SER A 312 14.69 10.38 -3.57
C SER A 312 14.70 9.89 -5.02
N GLU A 313 13.73 10.35 -5.82
CA GLU A 313 13.75 10.15 -7.29
C GLU A 313 14.96 10.83 -7.94
N GLU A 314 15.39 11.98 -7.44
CA GLU A 314 16.58 12.67 -7.95
C GLU A 314 17.83 11.80 -7.80
N ASP A 315 17.95 11.06 -6.69
CA ASP A 315 19.07 10.14 -6.49
C ASP A 315 19.02 8.97 -7.50
N LEU A 316 17.82 8.49 -7.87
CA LEU A 316 17.62 7.44 -8.88
C LEU A 316 17.98 7.93 -10.29
N GLU A 317 17.48 9.11 -10.68
CA GLU A 317 17.78 9.72 -11.98
C GLU A 317 19.29 9.93 -12.16
N ASN A 318 20.00 10.34 -11.10
CA ASN A 318 21.46 10.49 -11.10
C ASN A 318 22.21 9.17 -11.35
N LEU A 319 21.58 8.03 -11.08
CA LEU A 319 22.11 6.69 -11.33
C LEU A 319 21.67 6.10 -12.69
N ASN A 320 20.99 6.89 -13.53
CA ASN A 320 20.46 6.50 -14.85
C ASN A 320 19.52 5.27 -14.81
N ASP A 321 18.73 5.10 -13.74
CA ASP A 321 17.73 4.04 -13.63
C ASP A 321 18.26 2.63 -13.94
N ASP A 322 19.49 2.33 -13.51
CA ASP A 322 20.09 1.01 -13.72
C ASP A 322 19.18 -0.10 -13.15
N PRO A 323 18.62 -1.01 -14.00
CA PRO A 323 17.68 -2.03 -13.52
C PRO A 323 18.27 -2.95 -12.46
N SER A 324 19.60 -3.12 -12.41
CA SER A 324 20.25 -3.92 -11.38
C SER A 324 20.12 -3.31 -9.99
N LEU A 325 19.93 -1.99 -9.88
CA LEU A 325 19.78 -1.28 -8.61
C LEU A 325 18.59 -1.80 -7.79
N GLN A 326 17.51 -2.24 -8.43
CA GLN A 326 16.35 -2.83 -7.75
C GLN A 326 16.73 -4.09 -6.97
N SER A 327 17.61 -4.93 -7.52
CA SER A 327 18.12 -6.11 -6.82
C SER A 327 19.05 -5.75 -5.66
N HIS A 328 19.74 -4.61 -5.73
CA HIS A 328 20.54 -4.09 -4.62
C HIS A 328 19.67 -3.48 -3.51
N PHE A 329 18.56 -2.80 -3.84
CA PHE A 329 17.55 -2.41 -2.84
C PHE A 329 17.00 -3.63 -2.10
N ALA A 330 16.65 -4.69 -2.83
CA ALA A 330 16.19 -5.94 -2.25
C ALA A 330 17.27 -6.60 -1.35
N LEU A 331 18.55 -6.48 -1.72
CA LEU A 331 19.67 -6.97 -0.91
C LEU A 331 19.83 -6.18 0.40
N ALA A 332 19.73 -4.84 0.34
CA ALA A 332 19.75 -4.01 1.54
C ALA A 332 18.56 -4.33 2.46
N TYR A 333 17.36 -4.51 1.93
CA TYR A 333 16.22 -4.93 2.74
C TYR A 333 16.41 -6.36 3.30
N GLN A 334 16.94 -7.29 2.49
CA GLN A 334 17.22 -8.66 2.89
C GLN A 334 18.14 -8.73 4.11
N TYR A 335 19.16 -7.87 4.18
CA TYR A 335 20.06 -7.82 5.33
C TYR A 335 19.28 -7.58 6.63
N LEU A 336 18.45 -6.54 6.64
CA LEU A 336 17.61 -6.20 7.80
C LEU A 336 16.64 -7.35 8.11
N SER A 337 16.00 -7.92 7.09
CA SER A 337 15.04 -9.01 7.27
C SER A 337 15.67 -10.29 7.82
N ASN A 338 16.93 -10.57 7.47
CA ASN A 338 17.63 -11.77 7.93
C ASN A 338 18.22 -11.60 9.33
N ALA A 339 18.68 -10.39 9.68
CA ALA A 339 19.25 -10.09 10.98
C ALA A 339 18.21 -10.08 12.12
N ASN A 340 16.96 -9.77 11.79
CA ASN A 340 15.89 -9.54 12.77
C ASN A 340 14.94 -10.75 12.86
N VAL A 341 14.46 -11.04 14.08
CA VAL A 341 13.70 -12.27 14.39
C VAL A 341 12.23 -12.19 13.93
N PRO A 342 11.53 -13.34 13.77
CA PRO A 342 10.08 -13.37 13.57
C PRO A 342 9.36 -12.62 14.71
N GLY A 343 8.74 -11.49 14.37
CA GLY A 343 8.04 -10.61 15.32
C GLY A 343 8.52 -9.14 15.33
N GLN A 344 9.68 -8.84 14.74
CA GLN A 344 10.06 -7.47 14.36
C GLN A 344 9.76 -7.29 12.88
N SER A 345 8.60 -6.72 12.56
CA SER A 345 8.25 -6.52 11.16
C SER A 345 8.84 -5.21 10.68
N LEU A 346 9.66 -5.27 9.63
CA LEU A 346 10.06 -4.05 8.92
C LEU A 346 8.86 -3.32 8.29
N PHE A 347 7.68 -3.95 8.23
CA PHE A 347 6.42 -3.30 7.90
C PHE A 347 5.86 -2.41 9.02
N ASP A 348 6.42 -2.48 10.24
CA ASP A 348 6.08 -1.58 11.35
C ASP A 348 6.66 -0.18 11.12
N ILE A 349 7.77 -0.04 10.38
CA ILE A 349 8.39 1.27 10.11
C ILE A 349 7.39 2.23 9.44
N PRO A 350 6.71 1.88 8.31
CA PRO A 350 5.65 2.71 7.76
C PRO A 350 4.51 3.05 8.74
N LEU A 351 4.18 2.17 9.68
CA LEU A 351 3.12 2.38 10.68
C LEU A 351 3.56 3.36 11.76
N GLU A 352 4.79 3.22 12.25
CA GLU A 352 5.39 4.12 13.23
C GLU A 352 5.49 5.54 12.64
N MET A 353 5.90 5.65 11.36
CA MET A 353 5.91 6.93 10.63
C MET A 353 4.51 7.57 10.54
N ALA A 354 3.46 6.76 10.39
CA ALA A 354 2.08 7.25 10.32
C ALA A 354 1.59 7.82 11.66
N SER A 355 2.22 7.41 12.77
CA SER A 355 1.85 7.82 14.12
C SER A 355 2.62 9.03 14.64
N ASP A 356 3.71 9.43 13.96
CA ASP A 356 4.53 10.58 14.33
C ASP A 356 4.22 11.78 13.43
N SER A 357 3.53 12.74 14.02
CA SER A 357 2.98 13.91 13.38
C SER A 357 3.90 15.14 13.43
N GLY A 358 5.04 15.06 14.13
CA GLY A 358 5.89 16.23 14.41
C GLY A 358 7.25 16.23 13.70
N VAL A 359 7.49 15.35 12.74
CA VAL A 359 8.88 15.03 12.33
C VAL A 359 9.00 14.76 10.83
N TYR A 360 9.00 15.80 10.01
CA TYR A 360 8.95 15.66 8.55
C TYR A 360 10.23 16.05 7.85
N LYS A 361 10.89 17.08 8.39
CA LYS A 361 12.16 17.59 7.91
C LYS A 361 13.25 17.16 8.86
N LEU A 362 14.47 17.05 8.35
CA LEU A 362 15.62 16.71 9.19
C LEU A 362 15.85 17.70 10.36
N SER A 363 15.41 18.95 10.20
CA SER A 363 15.42 19.97 11.26
C SER A 363 14.59 19.61 12.50
N ASP A 364 13.68 18.65 12.35
CA ASP A 364 12.71 18.28 13.38
C ASP A 364 13.26 17.15 14.28
N LEU A 365 14.44 16.60 13.92
CA LEU A 365 15.24 15.82 14.85
C LEU A 365 15.74 16.70 15.99
N GLU A 366 15.71 16.15 17.20
CA GLU A 366 16.31 16.79 18.36
C GLU A 366 17.80 17.07 18.09
N SER A 367 18.31 18.20 18.58
CA SER A 367 19.68 18.64 18.27
C SER A 367 20.77 17.66 18.74
N ASP A 368 20.45 16.80 19.71
CA ASP A 368 21.29 15.76 20.28
C ASP A 368 20.96 14.36 19.74
N TYR A 369 20.04 14.24 18.78
CA TYR A 369 19.74 12.97 18.12
C TYR A 369 20.98 12.46 17.38
N PRO A 370 21.36 11.18 17.51
CA PRO A 370 22.59 10.62 16.97
C PRO A 370 22.52 10.37 15.46
N TYR A 371 22.32 11.43 14.67
CA TYR A 371 22.26 11.40 13.21
C TYR A 371 23.23 12.42 12.60
N GLU A 372 24.04 11.98 11.64
CA GLU A 372 24.95 12.86 10.90
C GLU A 372 24.37 13.12 9.51
N LYS A 373 24.30 14.40 9.14
CA LYS A 373 23.82 14.78 7.82
C LYS A 373 24.77 14.26 6.73
N PRO A 374 24.27 13.62 5.65
CA PRO A 374 25.11 13.14 4.57
C PRO A 374 25.85 14.29 3.85
N THR A 375 27.09 14.01 3.42
CA THR A 375 27.91 14.95 2.64
C THR A 375 27.51 15.00 1.17
N SER A 376 26.73 14.03 0.70
CA SER A 376 26.22 13.89 -0.67
C SER A 376 24.91 13.10 -0.69
N GLY A 377 24.04 13.35 -1.67
CA GLY A 377 22.72 12.71 -1.81
C GLY A 377 21.59 13.51 -1.17
N SER A 378 20.35 13.08 -1.41
CA SER A 378 19.16 13.69 -0.83
C SER A 378 19.03 13.38 0.67
N LEU A 379 18.19 14.14 1.38
CA LEU A 379 18.00 13.99 2.82
C LEU A 379 16.79 13.11 3.13
N GLU A 380 16.94 12.19 4.07
CA GLU A 380 15.83 11.42 4.61
C GLU A 380 14.87 12.27 5.44
N SER A 381 13.62 11.81 5.49
CA SER A 381 12.66 12.31 6.46
C SER A 381 13.08 11.90 7.87
N ALA A 382 12.87 12.80 8.82
CA ALA A 382 13.17 12.53 10.21
C ALA A 382 12.20 11.48 10.81
N ALA A 383 10.95 11.40 10.33
CA ALA A 383 9.99 10.35 10.66
C ALA A 383 10.54 8.95 10.36
N PHE A 384 11.14 8.76 9.18
CA PHE A 384 11.73 7.46 8.84
C PHE A 384 12.88 7.09 9.76
N ILE A 385 13.77 8.05 10.07
CA ILE A 385 14.92 7.83 10.96
C ILE A 385 14.44 7.38 12.34
N LYS A 386 13.48 8.11 12.93
CA LYS A 386 12.91 7.77 14.24
C LYS A 386 12.18 6.44 14.22
N ALA A 387 11.39 6.15 13.19
CA ALA A 387 10.66 4.89 13.05
C ALA A 387 11.61 3.70 12.89
N PHE A 388 12.70 3.86 12.13
CA PHE A 388 13.73 2.82 12.01
C PHE A 388 14.40 2.53 13.36
N ASP A 389 14.73 3.58 14.12
CA ASP A 389 15.37 3.43 15.43
C ASP A 389 14.38 2.93 16.51
N SER A 390 13.07 3.19 16.37
CA SER A 390 12.05 2.77 17.34
C SER A 390 11.74 1.28 17.29
N VAL A 391 11.81 0.65 16.10
CA VAL A 391 11.56 -0.79 15.93
C VAL A 391 12.69 -1.69 16.47
N ALA A 392 13.75 -1.10 17.04
CA ALA A 392 14.84 -1.75 17.78
C ALA A 392 15.55 -2.85 16.98
N LEU A 393 15.92 -2.55 15.73
CA LEU A 393 16.61 -3.48 14.84
C LEU A 393 18.01 -3.85 15.37
N VAL A 394 18.46 -5.04 14.98
CA VAL A 394 19.81 -5.54 15.22
C VAL A 394 20.53 -5.86 13.92
N ASP A 395 21.85 -5.93 13.99
CA ASP A 395 22.70 -6.48 12.93
C ASP A 395 22.79 -8.01 13.02
N GLU A 396 23.43 -8.66 12.04
CA GLU A 396 23.58 -10.12 12.00
C GLU A 396 24.40 -10.71 13.16
N THR A 397 25.11 -9.86 13.93
CA THR A 397 25.82 -10.27 15.15
C THR A 397 24.93 -10.18 16.40
N GLY A 398 23.74 -9.59 16.28
CA GLY A 398 22.78 -9.35 17.35
C GLY A 398 23.01 -8.03 18.10
N GLU A 399 23.89 -7.17 17.62
CA GLU A 399 24.11 -5.84 18.23
C GLU A 399 23.07 -4.84 17.72
N PRO A 400 22.62 -3.88 18.56
CA PRO A 400 21.68 -2.85 18.14
C PRO A 400 22.15 -2.10 16.89
N LEU A 401 21.22 -1.88 15.96
CA LEU A 401 21.45 -1.26 14.67
C LEU A 401 20.58 -0.02 14.52
N SER A 402 21.17 1.15 14.73
CA SER A 402 20.51 2.42 14.39
C SER A 402 20.54 2.70 12.90
N TYR A 403 19.66 3.58 12.43
CA TYR A 403 19.62 4.00 11.04
C TYR A 403 20.95 4.64 10.61
N GLN A 404 21.50 5.52 11.45
CA GLN A 404 22.79 6.16 11.20
C GLN A 404 23.90 5.13 10.98
N ARG A 405 23.95 4.08 11.81
CA ARG A 405 24.93 3.01 11.66
C ARG A 405 24.67 2.22 10.38
N TYR A 406 23.42 1.84 10.13
CA TYR A 406 23.07 1.07 8.95
C TYR A 406 23.41 1.80 7.65
N LYS A 407 23.05 3.08 7.55
CA LYS A 407 23.30 3.92 6.38
C LYS A 407 24.77 4.00 6.02
N TYR A 408 25.64 4.30 6.99
CA TYR A 408 27.06 4.54 6.73
C TYR A 408 27.94 3.28 6.77
N GLU A 409 27.52 2.25 7.50
CA GLU A 409 28.29 1.00 7.65
C GLU A 409 27.77 -0.12 6.74
N TYR A 410 26.72 0.11 5.92
CA TYR A 410 26.10 -0.91 5.06
C TYR A 410 27.10 -1.87 4.40
N HIS A 411 28.10 -1.35 3.69
CA HIS A 411 29.09 -2.21 3.03
C HIS A 411 29.96 -3.01 4.01
N SER A 412 30.30 -2.44 5.16
CA SER A 412 31.05 -3.16 6.20
C SER A 412 30.19 -4.24 6.88
N LEU A 413 28.90 -3.96 7.07
CA LEU A 413 27.93 -4.89 7.63
C LEU A 413 27.71 -6.10 6.70
N MET A 414 27.63 -5.86 5.39
CA MET A 414 27.45 -6.90 4.37
C MET A 414 28.70 -7.76 4.13
N ALA A 415 29.89 -7.23 4.43
CA ALA A 415 31.15 -7.94 4.25
C ALA A 415 31.47 -8.95 5.36
N ASN A 416 30.80 -8.82 6.52
CA ASN A 416 30.87 -9.78 7.63
C ASN A 416 29.88 -10.92 7.40
#